data_AF-A0A3S2VK54-F1
#
_entry.id   AF-A0A3S2VK54-F1
#
_cell.length_a   1.000
_cell.length_b   1.000
_cell.length_c   1.000
_cell.angle_alpha   90.00
_cell.angle_beta   90.00
_cell.angle_gamma   90.00
#
_symmetry.space_group_name_H-M   'P 1'
#
loop_
_entity.id
_entity.type
_entity.pdbx_description
1 polymer ?
#
loop_
_entity_poly.entity_id
_entity_poly.type
_entity_poly.pdbx_seq_one_letter_code
_entity_poly.pdbx_strand_id
1 'polypeptide(L)'
;MDIYHVWCNLKPGVDDTEFADSAHAYLQHLCEEGSLANYRLTRRKLGLGHPNLPEWNILLEFEDMTQMDQAFSSVASRADPVESFHYAVNSKVQDVFFALYRDFPDAFRERGEERF
;
A
#
# COMPACT_ATOMS: atom_id res chain seq x y z
N MET A 1 -5.43 -11.36 -6.93
CA MET A 1 -5.20 -9.91 -6.88
C MET A 1 -3.72 -9.66 -6.71
N ASP A 2 -3.24 -8.52 -7.19
CA ASP A 2 -1.88 -8.04 -6.91
C ASP A 2 -1.94 -7.14 -5.67
N ILE A 3 -1.14 -7.47 -4.66
CA ILE A 3 -1.15 -6.83 -3.34
C ILE A 3 0.16 -6.09 -3.15
N TYR A 4 0.10 -4.76 -3.23
CA TYR A 4 1.25 -3.90 -2.98
C TYR A 4 1.32 -3.56 -1.49
N HIS A 5 2.36 -4.05 -0.84
CA HIS A 5 2.61 -3.79 0.56
C HIS A 5 3.58 -2.63 0.72
N VAL A 6 3.23 -1.72 1.62
CA VAL A 6 4.07 -0.63 2.10
C VAL A 6 4.32 -0.82 3.59
N TRP A 7 5.57 -0.75 4.00
CA TRP A 7 5.91 -0.63 5.43
C TRP A 7 6.64 0.67 5.66
N CYS A 8 6.36 1.31 6.79
CA CYS A 8 7.00 2.55 7.16
C CYS A 8 6.91 2.84 8.67
N ASN A 9 7.75 3.76 9.12
CA ASN A 9 7.61 4.44 10.40
C ASN A 9 7.13 5.88 10.14
N LEU A 10 6.46 6.48 11.13
CA LEU A 10 6.19 7.91 11.06
C LEU A 10 7.45 8.69 11.43
N LYS A 11 7.65 9.85 10.82
CA LYS A 11 8.69 10.79 11.24
C LYS A 11 8.38 11.33 12.65
N PRO A 12 9.42 11.73 13.41
CA PRO A 12 9.20 12.37 14.70
C PRO A 12 8.26 13.58 14.61
N GLY A 13 7.28 13.64 15.51
CA GLY A 13 6.32 14.75 15.59
C GLY A 13 5.10 14.63 14.66
N VAL A 14 5.01 13.58 13.85
CA VAL A 14 3.78 13.27 13.10
C VAL A 14 2.76 12.61 14.03
N ASP A 15 1.55 13.17 14.08
CA ASP A 15 0.43 12.60 14.82
C ASP A 15 -0.09 11.34 14.11
N ASP A 16 -0.26 10.25 14.86
CA ASP A 16 -0.66 8.96 14.31
C ASP A 16 -2.11 8.93 13.84
N THR A 17 -3.01 9.60 14.57
CA THR A 17 -4.43 9.68 14.22
C THR A 17 -4.65 10.57 13.00
N GLU A 18 -4.00 11.73 12.94
CA GLU A 18 -4.07 12.63 11.78
C GLU A 18 -3.50 11.95 10.52
N PHE A 19 -2.40 11.20 10.67
CA PHE A 19 -1.85 10.40 9.58
C PHE A 19 -2.85 9.34 9.10
N ALA A 20 -3.43 8.57 10.03
CA ALA A 20 -4.37 7.50 9.70
C ALA A 20 -5.63 8.04 9.01
N ASP A 21 -6.22 9.11 9.53
CA ASP A 21 -7.42 9.73 8.96
C ASP A 21 -7.16 10.25 7.55
N SER A 22 -6.03 10.94 7.35
CA SER A 22 -5.62 11.44 6.03
C SER A 22 -5.40 10.30 5.03
N ALA A 23 -4.72 9.23 5.46
CA ALA A 23 -4.46 8.06 4.63
C ALA A 23 -5.75 7.33 4.25
N HIS A 24 -6.65 7.13 5.21
CA HIS A 24 -7.96 6.51 4.97
C HIS A 24 -8.80 7.32 3.97
N ALA A 25 -8.90 8.65 4.17
CA ALA A 25 -9.71 9.51 3.30
C ALA A 25 -9.27 9.40 1.82
N TYR A 26 -7.96 9.38 1.58
CA TYR A 26 -7.45 9.27 0.22
C TYR A 26 -7.53 7.86 -0.37
N LEU A 27 -7.13 6.83 0.39
CA LEU A 27 -7.19 5.45 -0.13
C LEU A 27 -8.65 5.06 -0.42
N GLN A 28 -9.59 5.55 0.38
CA GLN A 28 -11.02 5.43 0.11
C GLN A 28 -11.41 6.15 -1.18
N HIS A 29 -10.92 7.38 -1.42
CA HIS A 29 -11.16 8.08 -2.68
C HIS A 29 -10.63 7.29 -3.89
N LEU A 30 -9.42 6.71 -3.80
CA LEU A 30 -8.87 5.84 -4.86
C LEU A 30 -9.75 4.60 -5.13
N CYS A 31 -10.38 4.06 -4.09
CA CYS A 31 -11.34 2.97 -4.24
C CYS A 31 -12.63 3.44 -4.93
N GLU A 32 -13.14 4.62 -4.58
CA GLU A 32 -14.36 5.17 -5.17
C GLU A 32 -14.21 5.53 -6.65
N GLU A 33 -13.01 5.95 -7.09
CA GLU A 33 -12.71 6.21 -8.50
C GLU A 33 -12.31 4.96 -9.30
N GLY A 34 -12.11 3.81 -8.63
CA GLY A 34 -11.76 2.54 -9.27
C GLY A 34 -10.27 2.36 -9.61
N SER A 35 -9.40 3.28 -9.18
CA SER A 35 -7.93 3.14 -9.33
C SER A 35 -7.33 2.11 -8.37
N LEU A 36 -8.05 1.77 -7.29
CA LEU A 36 -7.65 0.82 -6.27
C LEU A 36 -8.83 -0.10 -5.94
N ALA A 37 -8.63 -1.41 -5.92
CA ALA A 37 -9.74 -2.32 -5.64
C ALA A 37 -10.12 -2.32 -4.16
N ASN A 38 -9.13 -2.30 -3.26
CA ASN A 38 -9.33 -2.26 -1.82
C ASN A 38 -8.03 -1.87 -1.09
N TYR A 39 -8.11 -1.61 0.22
CA TYR A 39 -6.93 -1.37 1.04
C TYR A 39 -7.10 -1.77 2.51
N ARG A 40 -5.96 -1.86 3.21
CA ARG A 40 -5.91 -1.91 4.67
C ARG A 40 -4.79 -1.01 5.19
N LEU A 41 -5.08 -0.24 6.22
CA LEU A 41 -4.09 0.47 7.03
C LEU A 41 -3.98 -0.23 8.38
N THR A 42 -2.79 -0.69 8.74
CA THR A 42 -2.54 -1.40 9.98
C THR A 42 -1.35 -0.81 10.72
N ARG A 43 -1.42 -0.91 12.05
CA ARG A 43 -0.35 -0.55 12.97
C ARG A 43 -0.05 -1.74 13.85
N ARG A 44 1.21 -1.91 14.21
CA ARG A 44 1.66 -2.92 15.16
C ARG A 44 0.87 -2.82 16.46
N LYS A 45 0.29 -3.95 16.88
CA LYS A 45 -0.50 -4.02 18.10
C LYS A 45 0.41 -4.07 19.33
N LEU A 46 0.32 -3.06 20.21
CA LEU A 46 1.02 -3.05 21.51
C LEU A 46 2.53 -3.34 21.42
N GLY A 47 3.19 -2.90 20.35
CA GLY A 47 4.63 -3.17 20.14
C GLY A 47 4.97 -4.61 19.72
N LEU A 48 3.98 -5.48 19.48
CA LEU A 48 4.17 -6.87 19.06
C LEU A 48 4.51 -6.98 17.57
N GLY A 49 5.80 -6.96 17.24
CA GLY A 49 6.27 -7.13 15.87
C GLY A 49 7.77 -7.39 15.78
N HIS A 50 8.20 -7.91 14.64
CA HIS A 50 9.61 -8.22 14.40
C HIS A 50 10.46 -6.94 14.40
N PRO A 51 11.70 -6.95 14.92
CA PRO A 51 12.56 -5.76 14.96
C PRO A 51 12.82 -5.13 13.58
N ASN A 52 12.86 -5.95 12.53
CA ASN A 52 13.10 -5.49 11.15
C ASN A 52 11.81 -5.07 10.40
N LEU A 53 10.64 -5.19 11.02
CA LEU A 53 9.41 -4.67 10.44
C LEU A 53 9.14 -3.28 11.02
N PRO A 54 8.73 -2.30 10.22
CA PRO A 54 8.27 -1.01 10.71
C PRO A 54 6.99 -1.11 11.56
N GLU A 55 6.57 0.01 12.13
CA GLU A 55 5.37 0.10 12.97
C GLU A 55 4.08 0.05 12.14
N TRP A 56 4.08 0.62 10.94
CA TRP A 56 2.92 0.71 10.06
C TRP A 56 3.05 -0.20 8.85
N ASN A 57 1.90 -0.74 8.43
CA ASN A 57 1.79 -1.49 7.20
C ASN A 57 0.50 -1.13 6.45
N ILE A 58 0.65 -0.79 5.18
CA ILE A 58 -0.43 -0.49 4.25
C ILE A 58 -0.46 -1.60 3.20
N LEU A 59 -1.63 -2.18 2.98
CA LEU A 59 -1.88 -3.13 1.90
C LEU A 59 -2.78 -2.44 0.89
N LEU A 60 -2.36 -2.40 -0.36
CA LEU A 60 -3.13 -1.90 -1.49
C LEU A 60 -3.43 -3.09 -2.40
N GLU A 61 -4.71 -3.36 -2.65
CA GLU A 61 -5.16 -4.45 -3.50
C GLU A 61 -5.55 -3.91 -4.88
N PHE A 62 -4.96 -4.48 -5.92
CA PHE A 62 -5.27 -4.22 -7.32
C PHE A 62 -5.85 -5.49 -7.95
N GLU A 63 -6.80 -5.33 -8.86
CA GLU A 63 -7.40 -6.45 -9.60
C GLU A 63 -6.33 -7.19 -10.42
N ASP A 64 -5.45 -6.44 -11.07
CA ASP A 64 -4.32 -6.93 -11.84
C ASP A 64 -3.17 -5.89 -11.97
N MET A 65 -2.08 -6.32 -12.59
CA MET A 65 -0.92 -5.48 -12.89
C MET A 65 -1.22 -4.29 -13.82
N THR A 66 -2.30 -4.34 -14.61
CA THR A 66 -2.68 -3.22 -15.50
C THR A 66 -3.30 -2.09 -14.71
N GLN A 67 -4.23 -2.38 -13.80
CA GLN A 67 -4.79 -1.39 -12.88
C GLN A 67 -3.68 -0.75 -12.03
N MET A 68 -2.74 -1.57 -11.53
CA MET A 68 -1.61 -1.10 -10.75
C MET A 68 -0.70 -0.14 -11.55
N ASP A 69 -0.37 -0.48 -12.80
CA ASP A 69 0.46 0.37 -13.67
C ASP A 69 -0.24 1.71 -14.01
N GLN A 70 -1.56 1.68 -14.24
CA GLN A 70 -2.36 2.88 -14.46
C GLN A 70 -2.40 3.79 -13.23
N ALA A 71 -2.60 3.22 -12.04
CA ALA A 71 -2.59 3.96 -10.78
C ALA A 71 -1.21 4.63 -10.55
N PHE A 72 -0.12 3.89 -10.78
CA PHE A 72 1.25 4.42 -10.64
C PHE A 72 1.57 5.50 -11.68
N SER A 73 1.12 5.32 -12.92
CA SER A 73 1.27 6.33 -13.97
C SER A 73 0.51 7.62 -13.64
N SER A 74 -0.69 7.50 -13.08
CA SER A 74 -1.50 8.64 -12.59
C SER A 74 -0.74 9.42 -11.51
N VAL A 75 -0.20 8.73 -10.52
CA VAL A 75 0.66 9.32 -9.48
C VAL A 75 1.90 10.01 -10.08
N ALA A 76 2.60 9.33 -10.99
CA ALA A 76 3.83 9.84 -11.58
C ALA A 76 3.60 11.06 -12.50
N SER A 77 2.39 11.19 -13.06
CA SER A 77 2.00 12.31 -13.92
C SER A 77 1.95 13.65 -13.20
N ARG A 78 1.90 13.64 -11.86
CA ARG A 78 1.79 14.85 -11.02
C ARG A 78 0.57 15.71 -11.34
N ALA A 79 -0.46 15.13 -11.96
CA ALA A 79 -1.72 15.81 -12.13
C ALA A 79 -2.44 15.88 -10.77
N ASP A 80 -2.85 17.09 -10.36
CA ASP A 80 -3.74 17.25 -9.21
C ASP A 80 -5.05 16.50 -9.46
N PRO A 81 -5.61 15.83 -8.44
CA PRO A 81 -5.31 15.93 -7.00
C PRO A 81 -4.31 14.89 -6.44
N VAL A 82 -3.71 14.05 -7.29
CA VAL A 82 -2.98 12.84 -6.87
C VAL A 82 -1.56 13.15 -6.33
N GLU A 83 -0.89 14.18 -6.85
CA GLU A 83 0.46 14.61 -6.41
C GLU A 83 0.48 15.04 -4.94
N SER A 84 -0.55 15.81 -4.53
CA SER A 84 -0.67 16.38 -3.20
C SER A 84 -0.67 15.32 -2.10
N PHE A 85 -1.32 14.17 -2.34
CA PHE A 85 -1.36 13.08 -1.36
C PHE A 85 -0.09 12.22 -1.35
N HIS A 86 0.44 11.88 -2.54
CA HIS A 86 1.69 11.12 -2.61
C HIS A 86 2.82 11.87 -1.90
N TYR A 87 2.85 13.20 -2.03
CA TYR A 87 3.72 14.06 -1.26
C TYR A 87 3.35 14.11 0.24
N ALA A 88 2.06 14.23 0.60
CA ALA A 88 1.61 14.30 1.99
C ALA A 88 1.96 13.04 2.80
N VAL A 89 1.83 11.84 2.21
CA VAL A 89 2.23 10.59 2.89
C VAL A 89 3.75 10.47 2.92
N ASN A 90 4.44 10.63 1.79
CA ASN A 90 5.90 10.48 1.75
C ASN A 90 6.63 11.51 2.62
N SER A 91 6.06 12.71 2.80
CA SER A 91 6.63 13.73 3.69
C SER A 91 6.50 13.38 5.18
N LYS A 92 5.51 12.55 5.56
CA LYS A 92 5.21 12.15 6.95
C LYS A 92 5.88 10.83 7.39
N VAL A 93 6.46 10.06 6.48
CA VAL A 93 7.00 8.72 6.78
C VAL A 93 8.51 8.58 6.57
N GLN A 94 9.12 7.58 7.21
CA GLN A 94 10.53 7.19 7.09
C GLN A 94 10.69 5.66 7.10
N ASP A 95 11.91 5.16 6.84
CA ASP A 95 12.24 3.73 6.80
C ASP A 95 11.33 2.92 5.87
N VAL A 96 10.95 3.53 4.75
CA VAL A 96 9.95 2.96 3.84
C VAL A 96 10.55 1.81 3.03
N PHE A 97 9.83 0.71 2.93
CA PHE A 97 10.09 -0.31 1.91
C PHE A 97 8.79 -0.91 1.39
N PHE A 98 8.92 -1.59 0.26
CA PHE A 98 7.80 -2.10 -0.52
C PHE A 98 8.00 -3.57 -0.85
N ALA A 99 6.89 -4.26 -1.06
CA ALA A 99 6.89 -5.58 -1.67
C ALA A 99 5.61 -5.81 -2.45
N LEU A 100 5.68 -6.68 -3.45
CA LEU A 100 4.53 -7.09 -4.24
C LEU A 100 4.26 -8.57 -3.98
N TYR A 101 3.03 -8.85 -3.54
CA TYR A 101 2.52 -10.18 -3.27
C TYR A 101 1.28 -10.43 -4.13
N ARG A 102 0.86 -11.68 -4.20
CA ARG A 102 -0.42 -12.09 -4.79
C ARG A 102 -0.90 -13.35 -4.10
N ASP A 103 -2.18 -13.63 -4.25
CA ASP A 103 -2.75 -14.88 -3.76
C ASP A 103 -2.09 -16.09 -4.42
N PHE A 104 -1.93 -17.15 -3.63
CA PHE A 104 -1.40 -18.43 -4.10
C PHE A 104 -2.44 -19.54 -3.92
N PRO A 105 -2.58 -20.47 -4.88
CA PRO A 105 -1.84 -20.58 -6.14
C PRO A 105 -2.31 -19.59 -7.20
N ASP A 106 -1.42 -19.29 -8.15
CA ASP A 106 -1.82 -18.59 -9.37
C ASP A 106 -2.93 -19.38 -10.10
N ALA A 107 -3.86 -18.67 -10.72
CA ALA A 107 -4.95 -19.29 -11.47
C ALA A 107 -4.47 -20.20 -12.61
N PHE A 108 -3.27 -19.94 -13.15
CA PHE A 108 -2.64 -20.71 -14.23
C PHE A 108 -1.62 -21.75 -13.71
N ARG A 109 -1.57 -22.01 -12.40
CA ARG A 109 -0.65 -23.00 -11.83
C ARG A 109 -1.09 -24.42 -12.19
N GLU A 110 -0.27 -25.10 -12.99
CA GLU A 110 -0.40 -26.54 -13.21
C GLU A 110 0.04 -27.32 -11.96
N ARG A 111 -0.69 -28.38 -11.61
CA ARG A 111 -0.42 -29.24 -10.45
C ARG A 111 0.09 -30.60 -10.91
N GLY A 112 1.09 -31.16 -10.22
CA GLY A 112 1.57 -32.53 -10.44
C GLY A 112 2.93 -32.67 -11.16
N GLU A 113 3.49 -31.58 -11.70
CA GLU A 113 4.86 -31.53 -12.23
C GLU A 113 5.81 -30.69 -11.36
N GLU A 114 5.49 -30.59 -10.08
CA GLU A 114 6.22 -29.74 -9.14
C GLU A 114 7.58 -30.39 -8.84
N ARG A 115 8.68 -29.72 -9.24
CA ARG A 115 10.05 -30.16 -8.93
C ARG A 115 10.55 -29.66 -7.56
N PHE A 116 9.66 -29.04 -6.77
CA PHE A 116 9.92 -28.50 -5.45
C PHE A 116 8.64 -28.61 -4.62
#